data_AF-A0A8S0FVU6-F1
#
_entry.id   AF-A0A8S0FVU6-F1
#
_cell.length_a   1.000
_cell.length_b   1.000
_cell.length_c   1.000
_cell.angle_alpha   90.00
_cell.angle_beta   90.00
_cell.angle_gamma   90.00
#
_symmetry.space_group_name_H-M   'P 1'
#
loop_
_entity.id
_entity.type
_entity.pdbx_description
1 polymer ?
#
loop_
_entity_poly.entity_id
_entity_poly.type
_entity_poly.pdbx_seq_one_letter_code
_entity_poly.pdbx_strand_id
1 'polypeptide(L)'
;MLNHIIWAKPSGRWNGCNKESLRAYFPATERILFAEHYQGPYRPKDAGYAAKGSALKQHVMAPLISYFRDARAALGITAKQIADATGKKNMVSHWFSASQWQLPNESDYLKLQSLFARVAEEKHQRGELEKPHHQLVDTYTSLNRQYVELQSEYKHLRRYFGRITSVRM
;
A
#
# COMPACT_ATOMS: atom_id res chain seq x y z
N MET A 1 -16.73 -3.02 25.99
CA MET A 1 -16.10 -3.60 27.20
C MET A 1 -16.92 -4.83 27.55
N LEU A 2 -16.29 -6.00 27.66
CA LEU A 2 -16.99 -7.25 27.93
C LEU A 2 -17.08 -7.55 29.42
N ASN A 3 -15.99 -7.35 30.16
CA ASN A 3 -15.93 -7.58 31.60
C ASN A 3 -14.75 -6.81 32.22
N HIS A 4 -14.67 -6.78 33.54
CA HIS A 4 -13.49 -6.34 34.26
C HIS A 4 -13.34 -7.04 35.62
N ILE A 5 -12.10 -7.23 36.05
CA ILE A 5 -11.77 -7.64 37.42
C ILE A 5 -11.17 -6.44 38.12
N ILE A 6 -11.64 -6.15 39.33
CA ILE A 6 -11.14 -5.08 40.19
C ILE A 6 -10.63 -5.70 41.49
N TRP A 7 -9.48 -5.25 41.96
CA TRP A 7 -8.97 -5.61 43.29
C TRP A 7 -8.35 -4.41 43.99
N ALA A 8 -8.38 -4.44 45.32
CA ALA A 8 -7.69 -3.47 46.14
C ALA A 8 -6.18 -3.73 46.08
N LYS A 9 -5.38 -2.67 45.90
CA LYS A 9 -3.93 -2.80 45.99
C LYS A 9 -3.53 -3.11 47.44
N PRO A 10 -2.64 -4.09 47.67
CA PRO A 10 -2.19 -4.40 49.03
C PRO A 10 -1.39 -3.25 49.67
N SER A 11 -0.73 -2.43 48.86
CA SER A 11 -0.05 -1.21 49.30
C SER A 11 0.09 -0.21 48.13
N GLY A 12 0.35 1.06 48.44
CA GLY A 12 0.58 2.06 47.39
C GLY A 12 0.66 3.49 47.93
N ARG A 13 0.77 4.46 47.00
CA ARG A 13 0.88 5.90 47.34
C ARG A 13 -0.28 6.44 48.18
N TRP A 14 -1.41 5.74 48.20
CA TRP A 14 -2.57 6.08 49.02
C TRP A 14 -2.32 5.97 50.53
N ASN A 15 -1.31 5.20 50.96
CA ASN A 15 -0.94 5.07 52.38
C ASN A 15 -0.43 6.39 53.00
N GLY A 16 0.14 7.29 52.18
CA GLY A 16 0.62 8.60 52.62
C GLY A 16 -0.40 9.73 52.41
N CYS A 17 -1.64 9.40 52.06
CA CYS A 17 -2.66 10.41 51.79
C CYS A 17 -3.33 10.88 53.09
N ASN A 18 -3.49 12.20 53.25
CA ASN A 18 -4.30 12.80 54.32
C ASN A 18 -5.79 12.60 53.97
N LYS A 19 -6.47 11.70 54.70
CA LYS A 19 -7.82 11.24 54.38
C LYS A 19 -8.85 12.35 54.55
N GLU A 20 -8.64 13.23 55.52
CA GLU A 20 -9.56 14.33 55.88
C GLU A 20 -9.55 15.45 54.81
N SER A 21 -8.46 15.55 54.04
CA SER A 21 -8.30 16.55 52.98
C SER A 21 -8.84 16.08 51.62
N LEU A 22 -9.25 14.81 51.50
CA LEU A 22 -9.76 14.26 50.25
C LEU A 22 -11.17 14.76 49.94
N ARG A 23 -11.36 15.26 48.72
CA ARG A 23 -12.70 15.60 48.18
C ARG A 23 -13.35 14.43 47.42
N ALA A 24 -12.63 13.32 47.27
CA ALA A 24 -13.10 12.09 46.65
C ALA A 24 -12.24 10.90 47.11
N TYR A 25 -12.77 9.68 46.99
CA TYR A 25 -12.01 8.47 47.33
C TYR A 25 -10.72 8.36 46.50
N PHE A 26 -9.62 8.03 47.16
CA PHE A 26 -8.35 7.76 46.48
C PHE A 26 -8.46 6.44 45.69
N PRO A 27 -8.05 6.39 44.40
CA PRO A 27 -8.12 5.17 43.61
C PRO A 27 -7.03 4.17 44.04
N ALA A 28 -7.32 3.41 45.11
CA ALA A 28 -6.47 2.35 45.66
C ALA A 28 -6.77 0.97 45.05
N THR A 29 -7.28 0.94 43.81
CA THR A 29 -7.68 -0.29 43.12
C THR A 29 -6.93 -0.46 41.81
N GLU A 30 -6.62 -1.69 41.43
CA GLU A 30 -6.21 -2.05 40.07
C GLU A 30 -7.36 -2.71 39.32
N ARG A 31 -7.31 -2.63 37.99
CA ARG A 31 -8.34 -3.24 37.14
C ARG A 31 -7.73 -3.86 35.89
N ILE A 32 -8.20 -5.06 35.55
CA ILE A 32 -7.98 -5.67 34.25
C ILE A 32 -9.27 -5.49 33.45
N LEU A 33 -9.15 -4.91 32.26
CA LEU A 33 -10.27 -4.72 31.35
C LEU A 33 -10.27 -5.86 30.33
N PHE A 34 -11.38 -6.60 30.27
CA PHE A 34 -11.64 -7.52 29.18
C PHE A 34 -12.43 -6.77 28.12
N ALA A 35 -11.79 -6.51 26.99
CA ALA A 35 -12.39 -5.86 25.85
C ALA A 35 -12.20 -6.73 24.60
N GLU A 36 -13.23 -6.79 23.77
CA GLU A 36 -13.11 -7.31 22.41
C GLU A 36 -12.27 -6.35 21.57
N HIS A 37 -11.35 -6.91 20.79
CA HIS A 37 -10.55 -6.18 19.81
C HIS A 37 -11.43 -5.72 18.62
N TYR A 38 -12.47 -6.49 18.27
CA TYR A 38 -13.45 -6.19 17.21
C TYR A 38 -14.83 -6.77 17.56
N GLN A 39 -15.91 -6.10 17.16
CA GLN A 39 -17.23 -6.74 17.07
C GLN A 39 -17.23 -7.68 15.85
N GLY A 40 -17.20 -9.00 16.07
CA GLY A 40 -17.29 -10.02 15.01
C GLY A 40 -16.13 -11.02 14.98
N PRO A 41 -16.20 -12.03 14.11
CA PRO A 41 -15.20 -13.09 14.03
C PRO A 41 -13.79 -12.54 13.80
N TYR A 42 -12.78 -13.18 14.42
CA TYR A 42 -11.38 -12.80 14.34
C TYR A 42 -10.95 -12.57 12.89
N ARG A 43 -10.57 -11.33 12.55
CA ARG A 43 -9.99 -10.99 11.26
C ARG A 43 -8.46 -11.00 11.40
N PRO A 44 -7.72 -11.82 10.64
CA PRO A 44 -6.27 -11.78 10.66
C PRO A 44 -5.75 -10.38 10.32
N LYS A 45 -4.59 -10.01 10.89
CA LYS A 45 -3.95 -8.71 10.69
C LYS A 45 -3.89 -8.34 9.20
N ASP A 46 -4.68 -7.34 8.81
CA ASP A 46 -4.42 -6.37 7.74
C ASP A 46 -4.07 -6.85 6.30
N ALA A 47 -4.39 -8.08 5.91
CA ALA A 47 -4.31 -8.48 4.48
C ALA A 47 -5.12 -7.53 3.57
N GLY A 48 -6.24 -7.00 4.05
CA GLY A 48 -7.09 -6.07 3.31
C GLY A 48 -6.44 -4.71 3.03
N TYR A 49 -5.61 -4.18 3.94
CA TYR A 49 -4.95 -2.89 3.72
C TYR A 49 -3.87 -3.01 2.63
N ALA A 50 -3.01 -4.02 2.73
CA ALA A 50 -1.96 -4.26 1.75
C ALA A 50 -2.56 -4.61 0.37
N ALA A 51 -3.60 -5.45 0.33
CA ALA A 51 -4.29 -5.79 -0.91
C ALA A 51 -4.95 -4.55 -1.57
N LYS A 52 -5.63 -3.71 -0.78
CA LYS A 52 -6.21 -2.45 -1.28
C LYS A 52 -5.13 -1.47 -1.76
N GLY A 53 -4.00 -1.38 -1.07
CA GLY A 53 -2.86 -0.56 -1.51
C GLY A 53 -2.29 -1.04 -2.84
N SER A 54 -2.12 -2.35 -3.02
CA SER A 54 -1.66 -2.94 -4.28
C SER A 54 -2.66 -2.72 -5.41
N ALA A 55 -3.96 -2.93 -5.16
CA ALA A 55 -5.02 -2.68 -6.15
C ALA A 55 -5.09 -1.20 -6.55
N LEU A 56 -4.97 -0.28 -5.58
CA LEU A 56 -4.92 1.15 -5.84
C LEU A 56 -3.72 1.52 -6.70
N LYS A 57 -2.53 0.99 -6.40
CA LYS A 57 -1.32 1.24 -7.20
C LYS A 57 -1.51 0.73 -8.63
N GLN A 58 -2.08 -0.46 -8.82
CA GLN A 58 -2.39 -1.01 -10.14
C GLN A 58 -3.34 -0.12 -10.93
N HIS A 59 -4.39 0.38 -10.28
CA HIS A 59 -5.35 1.27 -10.91
C HIS A 59 -4.72 2.61 -11.32
N VAL A 60 -3.98 3.26 -10.42
CA VAL A 60 -3.31 4.54 -10.71
C VAL A 60 -2.25 4.39 -11.81
N MET A 61 -1.51 3.28 -11.80
CA MET A 61 -0.46 3.01 -12.79
C MET A 61 -1.00 2.42 -14.11
N ALA A 62 -2.31 2.22 -14.23
CA ALA A 62 -2.93 1.58 -15.39
C ALA A 62 -2.50 2.16 -16.75
N PRO A 63 -2.36 3.49 -16.95
CA PRO A 63 -1.94 4.04 -18.24
C PRO A 63 -0.53 3.60 -18.68
N LEU A 64 0.39 3.44 -17.73
CA LEU A 64 1.74 2.94 -18.02
C LEU A 64 1.73 1.42 -18.18
N ILE A 65 1.01 0.70 -17.31
CA ILE A 65 0.88 -0.75 -17.41
C ILE A 65 0.31 -1.16 -18.77
N SER A 66 -0.76 -0.51 -19.22
CA SER A 66 -1.39 -0.78 -20.51
C SER A 66 -0.44 -0.46 -21.66
N TYR A 67 0.26 0.68 -21.61
CA TYR A 67 1.25 1.06 -22.63
C TYR A 67 2.29 -0.04 -22.88
N PHE A 68 2.88 -0.62 -21.82
CA PHE A 68 3.86 -1.70 -21.99
C PHE A 68 3.20 -3.03 -22.40
N ARG A 69 2.12 -3.42 -21.72
CA ARG A 69 1.45 -4.70 -21.94
C ARG A 69 0.88 -4.79 -23.36
N ASP A 70 0.23 -3.73 -23.82
CA ASP A 70 -0.48 -3.71 -25.09
C ASP A 70 0.53 -3.66 -26.25
N ALA A 71 1.63 -2.90 -26.10
CA ALA A 71 2.77 -2.94 -27.03
C ALA A 71 3.35 -4.36 -27.19
N ARG A 72 3.54 -5.07 -26.06
CA ARG A 72 4.05 -6.46 -26.09
C ARG A 72 3.06 -7.40 -26.78
N ALA A 73 1.76 -7.22 -26.53
CA ALA A 73 0.71 -8.03 -27.12
C ALA A 73 0.60 -7.80 -28.63
N ALA A 74 0.68 -6.53 -29.08
CA ALA A 74 0.60 -6.14 -30.49
C ALA A 74 1.68 -6.84 -31.34
N LEU A 75 2.92 -6.83 -30.85
CA LEU A 75 4.05 -7.48 -31.54
C LEU A 75 4.24 -8.95 -31.16
N GLY A 76 3.40 -9.53 -30.29
CA GLY A 76 3.51 -10.90 -29.83
C GLY A 76 4.89 -11.26 -29.24
N ILE A 77 5.55 -10.30 -28.58
CA ILE A 77 6.91 -10.48 -28.06
C ILE A 77 6.88 -11.39 -26.82
N THR A 78 7.69 -12.44 -26.86
CA THR A 78 7.76 -13.44 -25.79
C THR A 78 8.60 -12.96 -24.61
N ALA A 79 8.32 -13.51 -23.42
CA ALA A 79 9.13 -13.22 -22.24
C ALA A 79 10.60 -13.64 -22.42
N LYS A 80 10.84 -14.71 -23.18
CA LYS A 80 12.19 -15.18 -23.52
C LYS A 80 12.95 -14.13 -24.33
N GLN A 81 12.36 -13.59 -25.40
CA GLN A 81 13.01 -12.54 -26.20
C GLN A 81 13.37 -11.29 -25.38
N ILE A 82 12.48 -10.88 -24.47
CA ILE A 82 12.76 -9.74 -23.58
C ILE A 82 13.91 -10.07 -22.63
N ALA A 83 13.90 -11.25 -22.03
CA ALA A 83 14.95 -11.68 -21.13
C ALA A 83 16.32 -11.80 -21.83
N ASP A 84 16.33 -12.30 -23.07
CA ASP A 84 17.55 -12.43 -23.87
C ASP A 84 18.09 -11.06 -24.28
N ALA A 85 17.23 -10.11 -24.64
CA ALA A 85 17.64 -8.75 -25.02
C ALA A 85 18.13 -7.90 -23.83
N THR A 86 17.50 -8.07 -22.66
CA THR A 86 17.80 -7.24 -21.47
C THR A 86 18.79 -7.90 -20.50
N GLY A 87 18.95 -9.23 -20.57
CA GLY A 87 19.66 -10.05 -19.60
C GLY A 87 18.88 -10.29 -18.29
N LYS A 88 17.62 -9.85 -18.19
CA LYS A 88 16.86 -9.79 -16.93
C LYS A 88 15.57 -10.62 -16.95
N LYS A 89 15.70 -11.93 -16.73
CA LYS A 89 14.56 -12.88 -16.70
C LYS A 89 13.46 -12.51 -15.70
N ASN A 90 13.84 -12.09 -14.49
CA ASN A 90 12.88 -11.82 -13.42
C ASN A 90 12.14 -10.49 -13.60
N MET A 91 12.60 -9.60 -14.47
CA MET A 91 12.03 -8.26 -14.62
C MET A 91 10.89 -8.19 -15.65
N VAL A 92 10.76 -9.20 -16.51
CA VAL A 92 9.72 -9.23 -17.55
C VAL A 92 8.32 -9.09 -16.94
N SER A 93 8.05 -9.77 -15.82
CA SER A 93 6.77 -9.65 -15.12
C SER A 93 6.55 -8.24 -14.57
N HIS A 94 7.57 -7.64 -13.95
CA HIS A 94 7.48 -6.29 -13.37
C HIS A 94 7.27 -5.19 -14.41
N TRP A 95 7.73 -5.38 -15.66
CA TRP A 95 7.54 -4.37 -16.71
C TRP A 95 6.22 -4.54 -17.48
N PHE A 96 5.75 -5.78 -17.64
CA PHE A 96 4.63 -6.10 -18.54
C PHE A 96 3.40 -6.70 -17.84
N SER A 97 3.36 -6.74 -16.51
CA SER A 97 2.21 -7.17 -15.71
C SER A 97 1.79 -6.09 -14.72
N ALA A 98 0.50 -6.05 -14.37
CA ALA A 98 -0.01 -5.17 -13.33
C ALA A 98 0.55 -5.52 -11.94
N SER A 99 0.87 -6.80 -11.69
CA SER A 99 1.40 -7.21 -10.40
C SER A 99 2.82 -6.71 -10.19
N GLN A 100 3.03 -5.97 -9.10
CA GLN A 100 4.34 -5.41 -8.73
C GLN A 100 4.99 -4.61 -9.87
N TRP A 101 4.18 -3.88 -10.65
CA TRP A 101 4.67 -3.15 -11.80
C TRP A 101 5.74 -2.10 -11.43
N GLN A 102 6.76 -1.99 -12.28
CA GLN A 102 7.85 -1.02 -12.18
C GLN A 102 8.21 -0.45 -13.55
N LEU A 103 8.57 0.83 -13.60
CA LEU A 103 9.09 1.45 -14.80
C LEU A 103 10.55 0.96 -15.03
N PRO A 104 10.89 0.45 -16.23
CA PRO A 104 12.28 0.16 -16.57
C PRO A 104 13.16 1.42 -16.46
N ASN A 105 14.42 1.25 -16.03
CA ASN A 105 15.39 2.34 -16.18
C ASN A 105 15.67 2.61 -17.66
N GLU A 106 16.33 3.73 -17.94
CA GLU A 106 16.58 4.19 -19.30
C GLU A 106 17.35 3.15 -20.14
N SER A 107 18.42 2.56 -19.59
CA SER A 107 19.22 1.56 -20.30
C SER A 107 18.45 0.29 -20.67
N ASP A 108 17.59 -0.20 -19.78
CA ASP A 108 16.74 -1.35 -20.04
C ASP A 108 15.65 -0.99 -21.05
N TYR A 109 15.08 0.22 -20.93
CA TYR A 109 14.06 0.71 -21.84
C TYR A 109 14.60 0.86 -23.27
N LEU A 110 15.81 1.37 -23.45
CA LEU A 110 16.45 1.46 -24.77
C LEU A 110 16.63 0.07 -25.41
N LYS A 111 17.05 -0.94 -24.62
CA LYS A 111 17.13 -2.33 -25.12
C LYS A 111 15.76 -2.87 -25.52
N LEU A 112 14.71 -2.55 -24.75
CA LEU A 112 13.33 -2.90 -25.10
C LEU A 112 12.91 -2.21 -26.40
N GLN A 113 13.19 -0.91 -26.57
CA GLN A 113 12.88 -0.18 -27.80
C GLN A 113 13.57 -0.80 -29.01
N SER A 114 14.87 -1.11 -28.92
CA SER A 114 15.60 -1.77 -30.02
C SER A 114 15.01 -3.15 -30.36
N LEU A 115 14.63 -3.94 -29.35
CA LEU A 115 13.96 -5.23 -29.57
C LEU A 115 12.61 -5.05 -30.28
N PHE A 116 11.79 -4.11 -29.80
CA PHE A 116 10.45 -3.87 -30.33
C PHE A 116 10.51 -3.33 -31.76
N ALA A 117 11.41 -2.39 -32.04
CA ALA A 117 11.64 -1.87 -33.39
C ALA A 117 12.02 -2.98 -34.37
N ARG A 118 13.02 -3.82 -34.02
CA ARG A 118 13.44 -4.95 -34.86
C ARG A 118 12.30 -5.92 -35.14
N VAL A 119 11.50 -6.28 -34.13
CA VAL A 119 10.38 -7.21 -34.31
C VAL A 119 9.23 -6.58 -35.12
N ALA A 120 8.99 -5.27 -34.96
CA ALA A 120 8.01 -4.54 -35.76
C ALA A 120 8.41 -4.53 -37.24
N GLU A 121 9.68 -4.27 -37.55
CA GLU A 121 10.23 -4.34 -38.90
C GLU A 121 10.10 -5.74 -39.52
N GLU A 122 10.51 -6.79 -38.77
CA GLU A 122 10.39 -8.19 -39.20
C GLU A 122 8.95 -8.60 -39.50
N LYS A 123 7.97 -8.00 -38.80
CA LYS A 123 6.54 -8.29 -38.97
C LYS A 123 5.84 -7.33 -39.93
N HIS A 124 6.55 -6.34 -40.48
CA HIS A 124 5.95 -5.23 -41.24
C HIS A 124 4.78 -4.56 -40.49
N GLN A 125 4.92 -4.41 -39.18
CA GLN A 125 3.95 -3.78 -38.29
C GLN A 125 4.43 -2.40 -37.83
N ARG A 126 3.52 -1.60 -37.27
CA ARG A 126 3.87 -0.32 -36.67
C ARG A 126 4.83 -0.52 -35.50
N GLY A 127 5.77 0.40 -35.33
CA GLY A 127 6.61 0.49 -34.14
C GLY A 127 5.78 0.63 -32.86
N GLU A 128 6.28 0.01 -31.80
CA GLU A 128 5.70 0.06 -30.46
C GLU A 128 6.77 0.53 -29.48
N LEU A 129 6.35 1.04 -28.31
CA LEU A 129 7.24 1.66 -27.31
C LEU A 129 8.02 2.90 -27.80
N GLU A 130 7.41 3.76 -28.61
CA GLU A 130 8.11 4.90 -29.24
C GLU A 130 8.36 6.10 -28.30
N LYS A 131 7.64 6.18 -27.16
CA LYS A 131 7.75 7.34 -26.27
C LYS A 131 9.17 7.47 -25.70
N PRO A 132 9.75 8.69 -25.66
CA PRO A 132 11.00 8.93 -24.95
C PRO A 132 10.91 8.57 -23.47
N HIS A 133 12.01 8.06 -22.90
CA HIS A 133 12.03 7.61 -21.50
C HIS A 133 11.66 8.71 -20.50
N HIS A 134 12.14 9.95 -20.72
CA HIS A 134 11.82 11.08 -19.83
C HIS A 134 10.31 11.34 -19.71
N GLN A 135 9.54 11.22 -20.80
CA GLN A 135 8.08 11.38 -20.75
C GLN A 135 7.40 10.29 -19.92
N LEU A 136 7.95 9.07 -19.94
CA LEU A 136 7.47 7.98 -19.09
C LEU A 136 7.78 8.24 -17.62
N VAL A 137 8.96 8.80 -17.32
CA VAL A 137 9.36 9.21 -15.96
C VAL A 137 8.47 10.34 -15.45
N ASP A 138 8.16 11.33 -16.27
CA ASP A 138 7.25 12.43 -15.90
C ASP A 138 5.85 11.90 -15.58
N THR A 139 5.32 11.05 -16.47
CA THR A 139 4.02 10.39 -16.27
C THR A 139 4.02 9.55 -15.00
N TYR A 140 5.06 8.74 -14.78
CA TYR A 140 5.22 7.93 -13.59
C TYR A 140 5.27 8.78 -12.32
N THR A 141 6.01 9.88 -12.35
CA THR A 141 6.17 10.77 -11.19
C THR A 141 4.84 11.41 -10.82
N SER A 142 4.08 11.89 -11.81
CA SER A 142 2.74 12.43 -11.62
C SER A 142 1.78 11.39 -11.02
N LEU A 143 1.72 10.19 -11.61
CA LEU A 143 0.87 9.10 -11.12
C LEU A 143 1.29 8.63 -9.72
N ASN A 144 2.58 8.58 -9.44
CA ASN A 144 3.08 8.18 -8.13
C ASN A 144 2.72 9.19 -7.05
N ARG A 145 2.74 10.49 -7.38
CA ARG A 145 2.25 11.53 -6.48
C ARG A 145 0.76 11.33 -6.14
N GLN A 146 -0.08 11.11 -7.16
CA GLN A 146 -1.51 10.83 -6.95
C GLN A 146 -1.73 9.58 -6.09
N TYR A 147 -0.97 8.52 -6.33
CA TYR A 147 -1.03 7.30 -5.52
C TYR A 147 -0.67 7.57 -4.04
N VAL A 148 0.38 8.35 -3.78
CA VAL A 148 0.80 8.70 -2.41
C VAL A 148 -0.27 9.56 -1.71
N GLU A 149 -0.85 10.54 -2.43
CA GLU A 149 -1.95 11.38 -1.93
C GLU A 149 -3.16 10.52 -1.54
N LEU A 150 -3.64 9.66 -2.44
CA LEU A 150 -4.77 8.74 -2.19
C LEU A 150 -4.48 7.76 -1.04
N GLN A 151 -3.26 7.23 -0.98
CA GLN A 151 -2.86 6.36 0.13
C GLN A 151 -2.88 7.13 1.47
N SER A 152 -2.48 8.39 1.46
CA SER A 152 -2.51 9.24 2.65
C SER A 152 -3.95 9.50 3.10
N GLU A 153 -4.86 9.85 2.18
CA GLU A 153 -6.28 10.07 2.48
C GLU A 153 -6.92 8.82 3.07
N TYR A 154 -6.67 7.65 2.48
CA TYR A 154 -7.16 6.38 2.99
C TYR A 154 -6.62 6.08 4.40
N LYS A 155 -5.35 6.40 4.69
CA LYS A 155 -4.80 6.29 6.05
C LYS A 155 -5.49 7.24 7.02
N HIS A 156 -5.78 8.48 6.63
CA HIS A 156 -6.47 9.46 7.47
C HIS A 156 -7.89 9.02 7.80
N LEU A 157 -8.66 8.54 6.80
CA LEU A 157 -10.02 8.02 7.01
C LEU A 157 -10.07 6.80 7.93
N ARG A 158 -9.00 5.98 7.94
CA ARG A 158 -8.88 4.81 8.81
C ARG A 158 -8.49 5.16 10.25
N ARG A 159 -7.91 6.34 10.50
CA ARG A 159 -7.58 6.76 11.87
C ARG A 159 -8.88 6.92 12.65
N TYR A 160 -8.98 6.18 13.75
CA TYR A 160 -10.13 6.23 14.64
C TYR A 160 -10.19 7.64 15.26
N PHE A 161 -11.11 8.48 14.78
CA PHE A 161 -11.47 9.69 15.52
C PHE A 161 -12.19 9.23 16.78
N GLY A 162 -11.49 9.28 17.91
CA GLY A 162 -12.08 8.94 19.20
C GLY A 162 -13.38 9.72 19.36
N ARG A 163 -14.50 8.99 19.44
CA ARG A 163 -15.78 9.57 19.83
C ARG A 163 -15.56 10.25 21.19
N ILE A 164 -15.56 11.57 21.21
CA ILE A 164 -15.80 12.33 22.43
C ILE A 164 -17.27 12.06 22.75
N THR A 165 -17.55 10.97 23.47
CA THR A 165 -18.83 10.83 24.16
C THR A 165 -18.82 11.89 25.24
N SER A 166 -19.41 13.04 24.93
CA SER A 166 -19.85 14.02 25.92
C SER A 166 -20.74 13.27 26.90
N VAL A 167 -20.23 13.06 28.12
CA VAL A 167 -21.06 12.64 29.24
C VAL A 167 -21.89 13.87 29.59
N ARG A 168 -23.18 13.83 29.25
CA ARG A 168 -24.15 14.78 29.80
C ARG A 168 -24.27 14.50 31.30
N MET A 169 -24.05 15.56 32.09
CA MET A 169 -24.31 15.63 33.53
C MET A 169 -25.77 15.31 33.84
#